data_AF-A0A1A3CNW7-F1
#
_entry.id   AF-A0A1A3CNW7-F1
#
_cell.length_a   1.000
_cell.length_b   1.000
_cell.length_c   1.000
_cell.angle_alpha   90.00
_cell.angle_beta   90.00
_cell.angle_gamma   90.00
#
_symmetry.space_group_name_H-M   'P 1'
#
loop_
_entity.id
_entity.type
_entity.pdbx_description
1 polymer ?
#
loop_
_entity_poly.entity_id
_entity_poly.type
_entity_poly.pdbx_seq_one_letter_code
_entity_poly.pdbx_strand_id
1 'polypeptide(L)'
;MAVTLCVPPRAGELCAPVRFLVRQDSVVMELTARHRITGVEWDESERAVAMVVEITDPQSARPIDVRIDVVETGAAQGDPRARPIGTIERDGREYDVVGTYLGVVADEN
;
A
#
# COMPACT_ATOMS: atom_id res chain seq x y z
N MET A 1 6.33 -9.68 -5.84
CA MET A 1 7.35 -9.62 -4.76
C MET A 1 6.70 -8.91 -3.59
N ALA A 2 7.01 -9.29 -2.34
CA ALA A 2 6.37 -8.65 -1.19
C ALA A 2 7.11 -7.38 -0.77
N VAL A 3 6.37 -6.30 -0.48
CA VAL A 3 6.90 -4.96 -0.20
C VAL A 3 6.43 -4.49 1.18
N THR A 4 7.25 -3.70 1.86
CA THR A 4 6.91 -3.08 3.15
C THR A 4 7.23 -1.60 3.09
N LEU A 5 6.32 -0.73 3.55
CA LEU A 5 6.49 0.72 3.51
C LEU A 5 7.12 1.30 4.80
N CYS A 6 7.01 0.58 5.92
CA CYS A 6 7.60 1.00 7.20
C CYS A 6 8.53 -0.07 7.77
N VAL A 7 8.00 -1.10 8.43
CA VAL A 7 8.78 -2.22 8.96
C VAL A 7 8.15 -3.57 8.61
N PRO A 8 8.94 -4.62 8.31
CA PRO A 8 8.39 -5.95 8.09
C PRO A 8 7.84 -6.58 9.38
N PRO A 9 6.88 -7.51 9.29
CA PRO A 9 6.46 -8.33 10.42
C PRO A 9 7.64 -9.16 10.96
N ARG A 10 7.63 -9.42 12.28
CA ARG A 10 8.63 -10.29 12.91
C ARG A 10 8.43 -11.74 12.46
N ALA A 11 9.51 -12.53 12.52
CA ALA A 11 9.40 -13.96 12.28
C ALA A 11 8.41 -14.60 13.27
N GLY A 12 7.41 -15.32 12.76
CA GLY A 12 6.36 -15.95 13.56
C GLY A 12 5.27 -15.00 14.08
N GLU A 13 5.30 -13.71 13.73
CA GLU A 13 4.20 -12.80 14.03
C GLU A 13 2.95 -13.18 13.21
N LEU A 14 1.79 -13.19 13.86
CA LEU A 14 0.53 -13.47 13.18
C LEU A 14 0.15 -12.29 12.30
N CYS A 15 -0.12 -12.58 11.03
CA CYS A 15 -0.62 -11.61 10.06
C CYS A 15 -1.92 -12.11 9.44
N ALA A 16 -2.84 -11.19 9.18
CA ALA A 16 -4.06 -11.46 8.44
C ALA A 16 -4.02 -10.74 7.08
N PRO A 17 -4.37 -11.42 5.97
CA PRO A 17 -4.49 -10.76 4.68
C PRO A 17 -5.76 -9.90 4.65
N VAL A 18 -5.60 -8.63 4.31
CA VAL A 18 -6.69 -7.67 4.11
C VAL A 18 -6.60 -7.11 2.69
N ARG A 19 -7.74 -7.09 2.00
CA ARG A 19 -7.89 -6.53 0.65
C ARG A 19 -8.38 -5.10 0.75
N PHE A 20 -7.56 -4.15 0.32
CA PHE A 20 -7.91 -2.73 0.22
C PHE A 20 -8.24 -2.38 -1.22
N LEU A 21 -9.30 -1.58 -1.42
CA LEU A 21 -9.67 -1.05 -2.73
C LEU A 21 -9.24 0.41 -2.83
N VAL A 22 -8.21 0.67 -3.63
CA VAL A 22 -7.72 2.01 -3.93
C VAL A 22 -8.47 2.52 -5.17
N ARG A 23 -9.49 3.33 -4.91
CA ARG A 23 -10.43 3.84 -5.94
C ARG A 23 -9.99 5.17 -6.58
N GLN A 24 -8.95 5.79 -6.03
CA GLN A 24 -8.40 7.05 -6.52
C GLN A 24 -6.95 6.83 -6.95
N ASP A 25 -6.48 7.61 -7.90
CA ASP A 25 -5.08 7.53 -8.36
C ASP A 25 -4.10 7.99 -7.27
N SER A 26 -4.57 8.65 -6.21
CA SER A 26 -3.80 8.95 -5.00
C SER A 26 -4.70 8.89 -3.79
N VAL A 27 -4.32 8.13 -2.76
CA VAL A 27 -5.08 8.00 -1.50
C VAL A 27 -4.14 7.93 -0.31
N VAL A 28 -4.51 8.60 0.79
CA VAL A 28 -3.89 8.40 2.11
C VAL A 28 -4.73 7.39 2.89
N MET A 29 -4.08 6.40 3.47
CA MET A 29 -4.74 5.36 4.26
C MET A 29 -3.84 4.92 5.42
N GLU A 30 -4.45 4.31 6.43
CA GLU A 30 -3.73 3.78 7.57
C GLU A 30 -3.35 2.31 7.36
N LEU A 31 -2.14 1.96 7.79
CA LEU A 31 -1.68 0.58 7.94
C LEU A 31 -1.07 0.38 9.32
N THR A 32 -0.95 -0.86 9.77
CA THR A 32 -0.08 -1.16 10.91
C THR A 32 1.38 -0.92 10.52
N ALA A 33 2.19 -0.37 11.44
CA ALA A 33 3.61 -0.10 11.20
C ALA A 33 4.35 -1.35 10.69
N ARG A 34 3.99 -2.52 11.25
CA ARG A 34 4.41 -3.83 10.75
C ARG A 34 3.36 -4.35 9.78
N HIS A 35 3.72 -4.45 8.50
CA HIS A 35 2.84 -4.97 7.46
C HIS A 35 3.67 -5.51 6.31
N ARG A 36 3.02 -6.26 5.41
CA ARG A 36 3.60 -6.71 4.15
C ARG A 36 2.56 -6.68 3.05
N ILE A 37 2.81 -5.86 2.03
CA ILE A 37 2.01 -5.81 0.80
C ILE A 37 2.45 -7.00 -0.05
N THR A 38 1.51 -7.89 -0.37
CA THR A 38 1.80 -9.16 -1.05
C THR A 38 1.32 -9.18 -2.50
N GLY A 39 0.40 -8.29 -2.87
CA GLY A 39 -0.07 -8.18 -4.24
C GLY A 39 -0.80 -6.86 -4.51
N VAL A 40 -0.76 -6.47 -5.78
CA VAL A 40 -1.61 -5.43 -6.37
C VAL A 40 -2.15 -5.96 -7.69
N GLU A 41 -3.43 -5.73 -7.93
CA GLU A 41 -4.11 -6.08 -9.19
C GLU A 41 -5.15 -5.02 -9.51
N TRP A 42 -5.46 -4.83 -10.79
CA TRP A 42 -6.64 -4.08 -11.18
C TRP A 42 -7.87 -4.98 -11.05
N ASP A 43 -8.85 -4.54 -10.28
CA ASP A 43 -10.13 -5.21 -10.12
C ASP A 43 -11.14 -4.57 -11.08
N GLU A 44 -11.43 -5.27 -12.18
CA GLU A 44 -12.39 -4.81 -13.20
C GLU A 44 -13.81 -4.63 -12.66
N SER A 45 -14.23 -5.48 -11.70
CA SER A 45 -15.57 -5.42 -11.13
C SER A 45 -15.73 -4.21 -10.21
N GLU A 46 -14.71 -3.94 -9.40
CA GLU A 46 -14.69 -2.81 -8.47
C GLU A 46 -14.20 -1.51 -9.11
N ARG A 47 -13.63 -1.60 -10.33
CA ARG A 47 -12.95 -0.51 -11.05
C ARG A 47 -11.94 0.22 -10.16
N ALA A 48 -11.10 -0.57 -9.49
CA ALA A 48 -10.17 -0.09 -8.47
C ALA A 48 -8.91 -0.95 -8.44
N VAL A 49 -7.83 -0.41 -7.87
CA VAL A 49 -6.67 -1.25 -7.55
C VAL A 49 -6.98 -2.03 -6.28
N ALA A 50 -6.97 -3.36 -6.37
CA ALA A 50 -7.04 -4.23 -5.22
C ALA A 50 -5.62 -4.51 -4.71
N MET A 51 -5.33 -4.03 -3.50
CA MET A 51 -4.07 -4.23 -2.82
C MET A 51 -4.26 -5.23 -1.67
N VAL A 52 -3.50 -6.32 -1.68
CA VAL A 52 -3.52 -7.32 -0.61
C VAL A 52 -2.37 -7.04 0.34
N VAL A 53 -2.71 -6.84 1.61
CA VAL A 53 -1.75 -6.52 2.67
C VAL A 53 -1.91 -7.49 3.82
N GLU A 54 -0.83 -8.17 4.16
CA GLU A 54 -0.68 -8.86 5.44
C GLU A 54 -0.46 -7.82 6.54
N ILE A 55 -1.47 -7.59 7.38
CA ILE A 55 -1.37 -6.69 8.53
C ILE A 55 -1.17 -7.50 9.82
N THR A 56 -0.30 -7.01 10.70
CA THR A 56 -0.17 -7.56 12.06
C THR A 56 -1.35 -7.11 12.93
N ASP A 57 -1.51 -7.70 14.11
CA ASP A 57 -2.50 -7.24 15.09
C ASP A 57 -2.32 -5.72 15.37
N PRO A 58 -3.34 -4.87 15.08
CA PRO A 58 -3.28 -3.43 15.33
C PRO A 58 -3.05 -3.06 16.81
N GLN A 59 -3.41 -3.94 17.76
CA GLN A 59 -3.11 -3.71 19.18
C GLN A 59 -1.61 -3.83 19.50
N SER A 60 -0.86 -4.54 18.65
CA SER A 60 0.57 -4.82 18.85
C SER A 60 1.49 -3.89 18.06
N ALA A 61 0.96 -3.16 17.08
CA ALA A 61 1.71 -2.33 16.14
C ALA A 61 1.03 -0.97 15.97
N ARG A 62 1.78 0.11 16.16
CA ARG A 62 1.26 1.48 15.98
C ARG A 62 0.70 1.67 14.57
N PRO A 63 -0.40 2.41 14.40
CA PRO A 63 -0.88 2.80 13.10
C PRO A 63 0.08 3.83 12.46
N ILE A 64 0.19 3.77 11.15
CA ILE A 64 0.97 4.69 10.33
C ILE A 64 0.13 5.17 9.15
N ASP A 65 0.37 6.40 8.73
CA ASP A 65 -0.18 6.92 7.49
C ASP A 65 0.72 6.54 6.32
N VAL A 66 0.10 6.01 5.27
CA VAL A 66 0.74 5.79 3.98
C VAL A 66 -0.06 6.44 2.87
N ARG A 67 0.64 6.96 1.85
CA ARG A 67 0.03 7.37 0.59
C ARG A 67 0.25 6.28 -0.45
N ILE A 68 -0.80 5.88 -1.15
CA ILE A 68 -0.71 4.99 -2.30
C ILE A 68 -1.03 5.82 -3.54
N ASP A 69 -0.14 5.78 -4.52
CA ASP A 69 -0.30 6.46 -5.79
C ASP A 69 -0.30 5.43 -6.93
N VAL A 70 -1.17 5.65 -7.93
CA VAL A 70 -1.24 4.90 -9.19
C VAL A 70 -0.83 5.87 -10.29
N VAL A 71 0.32 5.63 -10.89
CA VAL A 71 0.94 6.55 -11.86
C VAL A 71 1.20 5.83 -13.18
N GLU A 72 1.15 6.56 -14.30
CA GLU A 72 1.54 5.98 -15.59
C GLU A 72 2.99 5.48 -15.52
N THR A 73 3.24 4.29 -16.05
CA THR A 73 4.58 3.69 -16.01
C THR A 73 5.60 4.60 -16.68
N GLY A 74 6.70 4.87 -15.98
CA GLY A 74 7.77 5.77 -16.45
C GLY A 74 7.50 7.27 -16.27
N ALA A 75 6.37 7.66 -15.69
CA ALA A 75 6.18 9.02 -15.21
C ALA A 75 7.21 9.36 -14.12
N ALA A 76 7.65 10.61 -14.07
CA ALA A 76 8.58 11.04 -13.02
C ALA A 76 7.92 10.87 -11.65
N GLN A 77 8.45 9.97 -10.81
CA GLN A 77 8.02 9.86 -9.42
C GLN A 77 8.27 11.20 -8.72
N GLY A 78 7.18 11.90 -8.40
CA GLY A 78 7.23 13.22 -7.75
C GLY A 78 7.79 13.18 -6.33
N ASP A 79 7.76 12.01 -5.69
CA ASP A 79 8.23 11.81 -4.31
C ASP A 79 9.42 10.83 -4.27
N PRO A 80 10.62 11.28 -3.88
CA PRO A 80 11.80 10.42 -3.80
C PRO A 80 11.71 9.36 -2.69
N ARG A 81 10.73 9.45 -1.79
CA ARG A 81 10.47 8.45 -0.74
C ARG A 81 9.51 7.35 -1.20
N ALA A 82 8.85 7.54 -2.35
CA ALA A 82 7.90 6.56 -2.88
C ALA A 82 8.63 5.26 -3.26
N ARG A 83 8.08 4.14 -2.82
CA ARG A 83 8.60 2.79 -3.12
C ARG A 83 7.69 2.06 -4.11
N PRO A 84 8.24 1.37 -5.11
CA PRO A 84 7.43 0.55 -6.01
C PRO A 84 6.79 -0.61 -5.24
N ILE A 85 5.49 -0.79 -5.44
CA ILE A 85 4.71 -1.91 -4.90
C ILE A 85 4.52 -2.97 -5.98
N GLY A 86 4.15 -2.55 -7.19
CA GLY A 86 3.97 -3.42 -8.34
C GLY A 86 3.41 -2.65 -9.52
N THR A 87 3.05 -3.38 -10.57
CA THR A 87 2.40 -2.83 -11.77
C THR A 87 1.01 -3.43 -11.93
N ILE A 88 0.12 -2.68 -12.56
CA ILE A 88 -1.21 -3.16 -12.94
C ILE A 88 -1.49 -2.80 -14.39
N GLU A 89 -2.38 -3.55 -15.03
CA GLU A 89 -2.96 -3.19 -16.32
C GLU A 89 -4.39 -2.69 -16.09
N ARG A 90 -4.68 -1.45 -16.50
CA ARG A 90 -6.00 -0.82 -16.44
C ARG A 90 -6.35 -0.32 -17.82
N ASP A 91 -7.48 -0.77 -18.36
CA ASP A 91 -7.95 -0.37 -19.70
C ASP A 91 -6.89 -0.61 -20.80
N GLY A 92 -6.09 -1.68 -20.68
CA GLY A 92 -5.00 -2.02 -21.61
C GLY A 92 -3.75 -1.13 -21.52
N ARG A 93 -3.64 -0.33 -20.45
CA ARG A 93 -2.46 0.50 -20.15
C ARG A 93 -1.80 0.06 -18.86
N GLU A 94 -0.47 0.07 -18.84
CA GLU A 94 0.30 -0.24 -17.64
C GLU A 94 0.45 0.98 -16.73
N TYR A 95 0.27 0.75 -15.44
CA TYR A 95 0.46 1.74 -14.38
C TYR A 95 1.34 1.15 -13.28
N ASP A 96 2.19 2.00 -12.70
CA ASP A 96 2.97 1.68 -11.51
C ASP A 96 2.15 2.03 -10.26
N VAL A 97 2.09 1.10 -9.31
CA VAL A 97 1.55 1.35 -7.97
C VAL A 97 2.71 1.60 -7.04
N VAL A 98 2.73 2.76 -6.39
CA VAL A 98 3.81 3.19 -5.48
C VAL A 98 3.28 3.59 -4.11
N GLY A 99 4.14 3.43 -3.09
CA GLY A 99 3.81 3.68 -1.69
C GLY A 99 4.73 4.71 -1.01
N THR A 100 4.09 5.74 -0.51
CA THR A 100 4.42 6.79 0.47
C THR A 100 4.42 6.43 1.96
N TYR A 101 5.51 6.24 2.72
CA TYR A 101 5.41 6.33 4.19
C TYR A 101 5.31 7.81 4.63
N LEU A 102 4.22 8.19 5.31
CA LEU A 102 3.97 9.57 5.71
C LEU A 102 4.29 9.84 7.19
N GLY A 103 4.16 8.83 8.05
CA GLY A 103 4.43 9.01 9.48
C GLY A 103 3.64 8.06 10.36
N VAL A 104 3.83 8.18 11.67
CA VAL A 104 2.92 7.61 12.67
C VAL A 104 1.68 8.48 12.69
N VAL A 105 0.49 7.88 12.77
CA VAL A 105 -0.76 8.64 12.92
C VAL A 105 -0.63 9.48 14.19
N ALA A 106 -0.75 10.80 14.05
CA ALA A 106 -0.78 11.68 15.20
C ALA A 106 -2.15 11.53 15.86
N ASP A 107 -2.18 11.04 17.10
CA ASP A 107 -3.31 11.29 18.00
C ASP A 107 -3.36 12.81 18.21
N GLU A 108 -4.13 13.53 17.39
CA GLU A 108 -4.51 14.91 17.70
C GLU A 108 -5.46 14.86 18.92
N ASN A 109 -4.89 15.16 20.08
CA ASN A 109 -5.62 15.34 21.35
C ASN A 109 -5.89 16.82 21.62
#